data_AF-A0A2N1M4A4-F1
#
_entry.id   AF-A0A2N1M4A4-F1
#
_cell.length_a   1.000
_cell.length_b   1.000
_cell.length_c   1.000
_cell.angle_alpha   90.00
_cell.angle_beta   90.00
_cell.angle_gamma   90.00
#
_symmetry.space_group_name_H-M   'P 1'
#
loop_
_entity.id
_entity.type
_entity.pdbx_description
1 polymer ?
#
loop_
_entity_poly.entity_id
_entity_poly.type
_entity_poly.pdbx_seq_one_letter_code
_entity_poly.pdbx_strand_id
1 'polypeptide(L)'
;MYFGPALEVKEKSEFWHGDLWEESPQFGQETIVIKQVLYQIGDYVYYNEITGKKFGRILAIILENNIEKLKIQRVLTFDELPESFHTTIRQQQSRDGALWLLDRDEYNAIILLEPQAIIQKITVGQNNNSANKYIIEILYKYNNHWKFRSALLDYKHPSEYAAIPNHNNSLPVYKFFLDLYYDDFGTYRNVYHSLGGVYLQFGNMTFNDRKQLKNYFVLGFVPFGGDFDDFIKPFIKEICQLEKGKVFEINGVRCLIIASLGQVTADLPQGNDLA
;
A
#
# COMPACT_ATOMS: atom_id res chain seq x y z
N MET A 1 6.59 2.90 -19.38
CA MET A 1 5.73 2.70 -18.19
C MET A 1 6.35 1.62 -17.32
N TYR A 2 6.29 1.77 -16.00
CA TYR A 2 6.84 0.88 -15.00
C TYR A 2 5.75 0.00 -14.38
N PHE A 3 6.00 -1.30 -14.22
CA PHE A 3 5.03 -2.28 -13.67
C PHE A 3 5.67 -3.23 -12.64
N GLY A 4 6.87 -2.89 -12.18
CA GLY A 4 7.65 -3.75 -11.29
C GLY A 4 7.37 -3.51 -9.81
N PRO A 5 8.14 -4.18 -8.94
CA PRO A 5 8.20 -3.90 -7.50
C PRO A 5 8.51 -2.43 -7.26
N ALA A 6 8.21 -1.91 -6.08
CA ALA A 6 8.74 -0.59 -5.78
C ALA A 6 10.28 -0.59 -5.69
N LEU A 7 10.90 0.56 -6.02
CA LEU A 7 12.34 0.72 -5.98
C LEU A 7 12.75 1.54 -4.75
N GLU A 8 13.60 0.95 -3.91
CA GLU A 8 14.21 1.66 -2.79
C GLU A 8 15.44 2.42 -3.30
N VAL A 9 15.33 3.75 -3.27
CA VAL A 9 16.36 4.68 -3.74
C VAL A 9 16.50 5.85 -2.78
N LYS A 10 17.68 6.45 -2.74
CA LYS A 10 17.95 7.62 -1.88
C LYS A 10 17.11 8.84 -2.26
N GLU A 11 16.99 9.10 -3.56
CA GLU A 11 16.26 10.25 -4.09
C GLU A 11 14.94 9.78 -4.71
N LYS A 12 13.83 10.07 -4.02
CA LYS A 12 12.49 9.70 -4.48
C LYS A 12 11.96 10.76 -5.46
N SER A 13 11.70 10.35 -6.70
CA SER A 13 11.16 11.21 -7.76
C SER A 13 10.00 10.58 -8.54
N GLU A 14 9.73 9.30 -8.32
CA GLU A 14 8.73 8.52 -9.04
C GLU A 14 7.75 7.86 -8.08
N PHE A 15 6.52 7.60 -8.54
CA PHE A 15 5.48 6.99 -7.69
C PHE A 15 5.90 5.63 -7.13
N TRP A 16 6.62 4.83 -7.91
CA TRP A 16 7.12 3.52 -7.47
C TRP A 16 8.30 3.59 -6.49
N HIS A 17 8.70 4.79 -6.03
CA HIS A 17 9.63 4.97 -4.90
C HIS A 17 8.89 5.23 -3.57
N GLY A 18 7.57 5.36 -3.59
CA GLY A 18 6.75 5.72 -2.43
C GLY A 18 5.99 4.55 -1.83
N ASP A 19 5.71 4.65 -0.53
CA ASP A 19 5.03 3.63 0.27
C ASP A 19 3.66 3.23 -0.31
N LEU A 20 2.94 4.18 -0.93
CA LEU A 20 1.66 3.91 -1.57
C LEU A 20 1.77 2.93 -2.76
N TRP A 21 2.89 2.93 -3.49
CA TRP A 21 3.14 1.91 -4.51
C TRP A 21 3.66 0.61 -3.88
N GLU A 22 4.60 0.74 -2.94
CA GLU A 22 5.28 -0.37 -2.27
C GLU A 22 4.31 -1.34 -1.57
N GLU A 23 3.43 -0.80 -0.73
CA GLU A 23 2.53 -1.56 0.14
C GLU A 23 1.21 -1.92 -0.56
N SER A 24 0.95 -1.35 -1.74
CA SER A 24 -0.31 -1.56 -2.45
C SER A 24 -0.28 -2.84 -3.28
N PRO A 25 -1.20 -3.80 -3.05
CA PRO A 25 -1.36 -4.94 -3.95
C PRO A 25 -1.76 -4.45 -5.35
N GLN A 26 -2.46 -3.33 -5.46
CA GLN A 26 -2.97 -2.81 -6.74
C GLN A 26 -1.89 -2.22 -7.64
N PHE A 27 -0.68 -1.95 -7.14
CA PHE A 27 0.40 -1.30 -7.91
C PHE A 27 1.73 -2.03 -7.80
N GLY A 28 2.19 -2.30 -6.58
CA GLY A 28 3.45 -2.97 -6.29
C GLY A 28 3.42 -4.47 -6.48
N GLN A 29 4.50 -5.13 -6.06
CA GLN A 29 4.55 -6.59 -6.04
C GLN A 29 3.85 -7.11 -4.77
N GLU A 30 2.82 -7.94 -4.98
CA GLU A 30 1.96 -8.42 -3.90
C GLU A 30 2.43 -9.76 -3.31
N THR A 31 3.18 -10.55 -4.08
CA THR A 31 3.59 -11.91 -3.71
C THR A 31 5.05 -12.18 -4.03
N ILE A 32 5.65 -13.09 -3.25
CA ILE A 32 7.00 -13.60 -3.47
C ILE A 32 7.05 -15.09 -3.11
N VAL A 33 7.82 -15.88 -3.85
CA VAL A 33 8.06 -17.29 -3.52
C VAL A 33 9.41 -17.42 -2.83
N ILE A 34 9.40 -17.85 -1.57
CA ILE A 34 10.60 -18.05 -0.77
C ILE A 34 10.65 -19.51 -0.35
N LYS A 35 11.72 -20.22 -0.72
CA LYS A 35 11.89 -21.66 -0.41
C LYS A 35 10.63 -22.49 -0.79
N GLN A 36 10.10 -22.24 -2.00
CA GLN A 36 8.91 -22.89 -2.56
C GLN A 36 7.58 -22.58 -1.84
N VAL A 37 7.57 -21.65 -0.89
CA VAL A 37 6.36 -21.19 -0.20
C VAL A 37 5.97 -19.82 -0.72
N LEU A 38 4.68 -19.64 -1.03
CA LEU A 38 4.12 -18.35 -1.45
C LEU A 38 3.88 -17.45 -0.22
N TYR A 39 4.47 -16.27 -0.24
CA TYR A 39 4.23 -15.19 0.71
C TYR A 39 3.54 -14.03 -0.01
N GLN A 40 2.74 -13.29 0.74
CA GLN A 40 2.00 -12.13 0.32
C GLN A 40 2.30 -10.97 1.28
N ILE A 41 2.22 -9.75 0.77
CA ILE A 41 2.27 -8.57 1.61
C ILE A 41 1.12 -8.58 2.63
N GLY A 42 1.39 -8.16 3.85
CA GLY A 42 0.53 -8.29 5.03
C GLY A 42 0.70 -9.60 5.81
N ASP A 43 1.36 -10.63 5.26
CA ASP A 43 1.63 -11.87 6.00
C ASP A 43 2.53 -11.60 7.21
N TYR A 44 2.25 -12.31 8.30
CA TYR A 44 3.16 -12.39 9.43
C TYR A 44 4.14 -13.54 9.23
N VAL A 45 5.39 -13.32 9.62
CA VAL A 45 6.50 -14.25 9.41
C VAL A 45 7.43 -14.33 10.61
N TYR A 46 8.11 -15.47 10.72
CA TYR A 46 9.36 -15.56 11.44
C TYR A 46 10.52 -15.26 10.51
N TYR A 47 11.50 -14.52 11.02
CA TYR A 47 12.75 -14.25 10.32
C TYR A 47 13.95 -14.35 11.25
N ASN A 48 15.14 -14.51 10.68
CA ASN A 48 16.39 -14.54 11.43
C ASN A 48 17.05 -13.16 11.46
N GLU A 49 17.48 -12.75 12.65
CA GLU A 49 18.38 -11.64 12.91
C GLU A 49 19.62 -12.15 13.65
N ILE A 50 20.67 -11.32 13.77
CA ILE A 50 21.88 -11.65 14.55
C ILE A 50 21.53 -12.02 16.00
N THR A 51 20.50 -11.37 16.56
CA THR A 51 20.02 -11.59 17.92
C THR A 51 19.12 -12.83 18.06
N GLY A 52 18.85 -13.53 16.96
CA GLY A 52 18.06 -14.75 16.92
C GLY A 52 16.78 -14.61 16.11
N LYS A 53 15.83 -15.51 16.38
CA LYS A 53 14.56 -15.60 15.67
C LYS A 53 13.61 -14.48 16.13
N LYS A 54 13.07 -13.73 15.17
CA LYS A 54 12.18 -12.58 15.37
C LYS A 54 10.86 -12.73 14.63
N PHE A 55 9.89 -11.91 15.00
CA PHE A 55 8.58 -11.84 14.38
C PHE A 55 8.45 -10.54 13.58
N GLY A 56 7.76 -10.61 12.46
CA GLY A 56 7.44 -9.40 11.71
C GLY A 56 6.28 -9.58 10.77
N ARG A 57 5.82 -8.46 10.21
CA ARG A 57 4.79 -8.39 9.19
C ARG A 57 5.43 -7.90 7.89
N ILE A 58 5.21 -8.61 6.79
CA ILE A 58 5.65 -8.15 5.47
C ILE A 58 4.80 -6.94 5.08
N LEU A 59 5.42 -5.78 4.89
CA LEU A 59 4.73 -4.59 4.38
C LEU A 59 4.84 -4.52 2.86
N ALA A 60 6.03 -4.69 2.32
CA ALA A 60 6.26 -4.55 0.89
C ALA A 60 7.36 -5.48 0.39
N ILE A 61 7.31 -5.77 -0.91
CA ILE A 61 8.38 -6.40 -1.67
C ILE A 61 8.97 -5.33 -2.58
N ILE A 62 10.26 -5.06 -2.41
CA ILE A 62 10.96 -3.95 -3.04
C ILE A 62 12.23 -4.42 -3.75
N LEU A 63 12.77 -3.59 -4.63
CA LEU A 63 14.08 -3.75 -5.23
C LEU A 63 15.01 -2.65 -4.73
N GLU A 64 16.12 -3.04 -4.12
CA GLU A 64 17.21 -2.14 -3.77
C GLU A 64 18.46 -2.58 -4.54
N ASN A 65 19.00 -1.71 -5.40
CA ASN A 65 20.16 -2.04 -6.25
C ASN A 65 20.00 -3.36 -7.05
N ASN A 66 18.80 -3.60 -7.61
CA ASN A 66 18.41 -4.83 -8.31
C ASN A 66 18.37 -6.11 -7.45
N ILE A 67 18.43 -5.98 -6.12
CA ILE A 67 18.29 -7.08 -5.19
C ILE A 67 16.89 -6.99 -4.57
N GLU A 68 16.12 -8.07 -4.67
CA GLU A 68 14.81 -8.17 -4.04
C GLU A 68 14.95 -8.20 -2.52
N LYS A 69 14.19 -7.35 -1.84
CA LYS A 69 14.14 -7.24 -0.38
C LYS A 69 12.71 -7.14 0.10
N LEU A 70 12.52 -7.44 1.38
CA LEU A 70 11.25 -7.32 2.09
C LEU A 70 11.34 -6.17 3.08
N LYS A 71 10.37 -5.24 3.02
CA LYS A 71 10.10 -4.32 4.13
C LYS A 71 9.31 -5.07 5.19
N ILE A 72 9.88 -5.22 6.37
CA ILE A 72 9.27 -5.93 7.49
C ILE A 72 9.00 -4.94 8.62
N GLN A 73 7.75 -4.85 9.07
CA GLN A 73 7.42 -4.23 10.36
C GLN A 73 7.72 -5.21 11.49
N ARG A 74 8.47 -4.77 12.50
CA ARG A 74 8.84 -5.60 13.63
C ARG A 74 7.65 -5.86 14.55
N VAL A 75 7.57 -7.10 14.99
CA VAL A 75 6.66 -7.57 16.04
C VAL A 75 7.53 -8.10 17.17
N LEU A 76 7.27 -7.60 18.37
CA LEU A 76 8.05 -7.83 19.56
C LEU A 76 7.47 -8.97 20.40
N THR A 77 8.34 -9.76 20.99
CA THR A 77 8.01 -10.64 22.11
C THR A 77 8.06 -9.89 23.44
N PHE A 78 7.59 -10.53 24.51
CA PHE A 78 7.64 -9.97 25.86
C PHE A 78 9.05 -9.55 26.28
N ASP A 79 10.05 -10.38 26.00
CA ASP A 79 11.45 -10.14 26.38
C ASP A 79 12.07 -8.95 25.63
N GLU A 80 11.47 -8.53 24.51
CA GLU A 80 11.91 -7.38 23.71
C GLU A 80 11.25 -6.07 24.14
N LEU A 81 10.24 -6.13 25.03
CA LEU A 81 9.62 -4.94 25.59
C LEU A 81 10.56 -4.22 26.55
N PRO A 82 10.44 -2.89 26.71
CA PRO A 82 11.16 -2.17 27.76
C PRO A 82 10.86 -2.77 29.14
N GLU A 83 11.89 -2.88 29.99
CA GLU A 83 11.81 -3.52 31.31
C GLU A 83 10.69 -2.97 32.19
N SER A 84 10.37 -1.68 32.06
CA SER A 84 9.28 -1.03 32.79
C SER A 84 7.90 -1.64 32.51
N PHE A 85 7.76 -2.46 31.47
CA PHE A 85 6.51 -3.12 31.08
C PHE A 85 6.50 -4.62 31.33
N HIS A 86 7.54 -5.16 31.98
CA HIS A 86 7.63 -6.57 32.34
C HIS A 86 6.72 -6.88 33.53
N THR A 87 5.41 -6.93 33.27
CA THR A 87 4.40 -7.27 34.27
C THR A 87 4.02 -8.75 34.19
N THR A 88 3.57 -9.31 35.32
CA THR A 88 3.06 -10.70 35.37
C THR A 88 1.91 -10.94 34.39
N ILE A 89 1.07 -9.91 34.18
CA ILE A 89 -0.05 -9.98 33.22
C ILE A 89 0.48 -10.14 31.80
N ARG A 90 1.43 -9.30 31.35
CA ARG A 90 2.00 -9.41 30.00
C ARG A 90 2.82 -10.69 29.82
N GLN A 91 3.50 -11.14 30.87
CA GLN A 91 4.20 -12.43 30.84
C GLN A 91 3.22 -13.59 30.62
N GLN A 92 2.08 -13.60 31.30
CA GLN A 92 1.04 -14.61 31.10
C GLN A 92 0.44 -14.51 29.68
N GLN A 93 0.10 -13.31 29.23
CA GLN A 93 -0.40 -13.09 27.87
C GLN A 93 0.59 -13.60 26.80
N SER A 94 1.88 -13.38 26.99
CA SER A 94 2.91 -13.90 26.07
C SER A 94 2.96 -15.42 26.02
N ARG A 95 2.80 -16.09 27.17
CA ARG A 95 2.65 -17.56 27.23
C ARG A 95 1.42 -18.04 26.47
N ASP A 96 0.35 -17.25 26.52
CA ASP A 96 -0.89 -17.51 25.78
C ASP A 96 -0.81 -17.13 24.30
N GLY A 97 0.33 -16.58 23.83
CA GLY A 97 0.58 -16.27 22.43
C GLY A 97 0.56 -14.78 22.05
N ALA A 98 0.42 -13.86 23.02
CA ALA A 98 0.44 -12.43 22.75
C ALA A 98 1.79 -11.95 22.20
N LEU A 99 1.69 -11.01 21.28
CA LEU A 99 2.78 -10.27 20.66
C LEU A 99 2.43 -8.77 20.63
N TRP A 100 3.46 -7.92 20.46
CA TRP A 100 3.32 -6.48 20.44
C TRP A 100 3.84 -5.92 19.13
N LEU A 101 3.07 -5.08 18.45
CA LEU A 101 3.56 -4.42 17.24
C LEU A 101 4.46 -3.25 17.65
N LEU A 102 5.59 -3.07 16.97
CA LEU A 102 6.35 -1.84 17.09
C LEU A 102 5.74 -0.83 16.11
N ASP A 103 5.34 0.33 16.62
CA ASP A 103 4.76 1.39 15.80
C ASP A 103 5.69 1.77 14.65
N ARG A 104 5.15 1.87 13.43
CA ARG A 104 5.91 2.04 12.19
C ARG A 104 6.78 3.30 12.18
N ASP A 105 6.38 4.32 12.95
CA ASP A 105 7.12 5.59 13.07
C ASP A 105 8.29 5.51 14.06
N GLU A 106 8.43 4.41 14.80
CA GLU A 106 9.54 4.22 15.73
C GLU A 106 10.85 3.83 15.03
N TYR A 107 11.95 4.20 15.68
CA TYR A 107 13.28 3.83 15.20
C TYR A 107 13.43 2.30 15.09
N ASN A 108 13.89 1.83 13.93
CA ASN A 108 14.02 0.42 13.56
C ASN A 108 12.72 -0.39 13.59
N ALA A 109 11.54 0.25 13.55
CA ALA A 109 10.28 -0.45 13.43
C ALA A 109 10.13 -1.16 12.09
N ILE A 110 10.62 -0.54 11.02
CA ILE A 110 10.69 -1.11 9.69
C ILE A 110 12.14 -1.48 9.39
N ILE A 111 12.36 -2.71 8.94
CA ILE A 111 13.67 -3.21 8.53
C ILE A 111 13.61 -3.78 7.11
N LEU A 112 14.76 -3.77 6.44
CA LEU A 112 14.93 -4.41 5.15
C LEU A 112 15.61 -5.76 5.32
N LEU A 113 14.96 -6.82 4.84
CA LEU A 113 15.50 -8.17 4.86
C LEU A 113 15.64 -8.73 3.46
N GLU A 114 16.69 -9.51 3.24
CA GLU A 114 16.74 -10.37 2.07
C GLU A 114 15.80 -11.59 2.27
N PRO A 115 15.12 -12.07 1.22
CA PRO A 115 14.12 -13.13 1.33
C PRO A 115 14.59 -14.40 2.05
N GLN A 116 15.87 -14.77 1.95
CA GLN A 116 16.40 -15.97 2.62
C GLN A 116 16.36 -15.91 4.15
N ALA A 117 16.28 -14.70 4.74
CA ALA A 117 16.15 -14.50 6.18
C ALA A 117 14.78 -14.97 6.70
N ILE A 118 13.76 -15.06 5.82
CA ILE A 118 12.45 -15.59 6.17
C ILE A 118 12.56 -17.10 6.47
N ILE A 119 12.01 -17.48 7.63
CA ILE A 119 11.99 -18.85 8.11
C ILE A 119 10.67 -19.51 7.68
N GLN A 120 9.54 -18.92 8.08
CA GLN A 120 8.20 -19.45 7.81
C GLN A 120 7.11 -18.40 8.04
N LYS A 121 5.95 -18.60 7.40
CA LYS A 121 4.71 -17.87 7.66
C LYS A 121 4.13 -18.24 9.03
N ILE A 122 3.43 -17.30 9.67
CA ILE A 122 2.67 -17.53 10.90
C ILE A 122 1.25 -16.96 10.79
N THR A 123 0.32 -17.64 11.43
CA THR A 123 -1.05 -17.14 11.59
C THR A 123 -1.11 -16.28 12.85
N VAL A 124 -1.44 -15.00 12.67
CA VAL A 124 -1.65 -14.06 13.76
C VAL A 124 -3.10 -13.58 13.69
N GLY A 125 -3.84 -13.78 14.78
CA GLY A 125 -5.21 -13.31 14.93
C GLY A 125 -5.26 -11.94 15.57
N GLN A 126 -6.43 -11.29 15.48
CA GLN A 126 -6.68 -10.05 16.22
C GLN A 126 -7.05 -10.29 17.68
N ASN A 127 -7.51 -11.51 18.03
CA ASN A 127 -7.95 -11.88 19.38
C ASN A 127 -7.49 -13.31 19.75
N ASN A 128 -7.50 -13.64 21.05
CA ASN A 128 -7.07 -14.92 21.62
C ASN A 128 -7.88 -16.16 21.18
N ASN A 129 -8.96 -15.98 20.42
CA ASN A 129 -9.97 -17.03 20.21
C ASN A 129 -9.80 -17.84 18.91
N SER A 130 -8.80 -17.56 18.08
CA SER A 130 -8.70 -18.22 16.76
C SER A 130 -7.29 -18.49 16.23
N ALA A 131 -6.23 -17.91 16.81
CA ALA A 131 -4.85 -18.08 16.33
C ALA A 131 -3.88 -18.41 17.47
N ASN A 132 -2.84 -19.19 17.14
CA ASN A 132 -1.74 -19.52 18.07
C ASN A 132 -0.95 -18.29 18.55
N LYS A 133 -1.07 -17.17 17.83
CA LYS A 133 -0.46 -15.87 18.14
C LYS A 133 -1.46 -14.77 17.85
N TYR A 134 -1.40 -13.66 18.60
CA TYR A 134 -2.24 -12.49 18.38
C TYR A 134 -1.51 -11.20 18.76
N ILE A 135 -1.81 -10.09 18.07
CA ILE A 135 -1.29 -8.77 18.43
C ILE A 135 -2.26 -8.14 19.43
N ILE A 136 -1.75 -7.69 20.58
CA ILE A 136 -2.60 -7.10 21.64
C ILE A 136 -2.49 -5.57 21.72
N GLU A 137 -1.27 -5.04 21.62
CA GLU A 137 -0.98 -3.62 21.76
C GLU A 137 0.12 -3.21 20.78
N ILE A 138 0.17 -1.92 20.50
CA ILE A 138 1.21 -1.26 19.72
C ILE A 138 2.10 -0.48 20.67
N LEU A 139 3.40 -0.76 20.67
CA LEU A 139 4.42 -0.04 21.42
C LEU A 139 4.86 1.20 20.62
N TYR A 140 4.82 2.37 21.25
CA TYR A 140 5.24 3.63 20.65
C TYR A 140 5.84 4.58 21.70
N LYS A 141 6.48 5.67 21.27
CA LYS A 141 6.97 6.74 22.14
C LYS A 141 6.10 7.99 22.00
N TYR A 142 5.84 8.59 23.15
CA TYR A 142 5.25 9.91 23.25
C TYR A 142 6.07 10.73 24.23
N ASN A 143 6.59 11.88 23.77
CA ASN A 143 7.50 12.73 24.55
C ASN A 143 8.67 11.93 25.14
N ASN A 144 9.31 11.07 24.33
CA ASN A 144 10.40 10.17 24.73
C ASN A 144 10.05 9.10 25.79
N HIS A 145 8.77 8.95 26.14
CA HIS A 145 8.31 7.89 27.03
C HIS A 145 7.59 6.81 26.24
N TRP A 146 7.99 5.56 26.46
CA TRP A 146 7.30 4.40 25.91
C TRP A 146 5.87 4.33 26.45
N LYS A 147 4.93 4.00 25.57
CA LYS A 147 3.51 3.82 25.84
C LYS A 147 2.95 2.71 24.97
N PHE A 148 1.75 2.25 25.35
CA PHE A 148 0.97 1.31 24.55
C PHE A 148 -0.35 1.93 24.14
N ARG A 149 -0.81 1.55 22.95
CA ARG A 149 -2.18 1.76 22.50
C ARG A 149 -2.76 0.46 21.97
N SER A 150 -4.08 0.38 21.89
CA SER A 150 -4.78 -0.80 21.39
C SER A 150 -4.34 -1.15 19.97
N ALA A 151 -4.19 -2.44 19.68
CA ALA A 151 -3.97 -2.94 18.31
C ALA A 151 -5.11 -2.61 17.34
N LEU A 152 -6.29 -2.21 17.83
CA LEU A 152 -7.39 -1.72 16.98
C LEU A 152 -7.08 -0.38 16.31
N LEU A 153 -6.09 0.36 16.83
CA LEU A 153 -5.59 1.60 16.25
C LEU A 153 -4.37 1.35 15.33
N ASP A 154 -4.16 0.10 14.91
CA ASP A 154 -3.11 -0.24 13.95
C ASP A 154 -3.42 0.38 12.59
N TYR A 155 -2.34 0.65 11.86
CA TYR A 155 -2.38 0.90 10.45
C TYR A 155 -3.00 -0.31 9.74
N LYS A 156 -4.11 -0.08 9.02
CA LYS A 156 -4.71 -1.09 8.18
C LYS A 156 -3.87 -1.21 6.91
N HIS A 157 -3.20 -2.34 6.74
CA HIS A 157 -2.34 -2.56 5.59
C HIS A 157 -3.18 -2.69 4.31
N PRO A 158 -2.73 -2.21 3.13
CA PRO A 158 -3.55 -2.21 1.92
C PRO A 158 -3.99 -3.61 1.48
N SER A 159 -3.21 -4.64 1.81
CA SER A 159 -3.62 -6.03 1.55
C SER A 159 -4.84 -6.49 2.35
N GLU A 160 -5.26 -5.78 3.39
CA GLU A 160 -6.45 -6.12 4.17
C GLU A 160 -7.76 -5.61 3.55
N TYR A 161 -7.70 -4.63 2.66
CA TYR A 161 -8.91 -4.01 2.08
C TYR A 161 -8.87 -3.85 0.56
N ALA A 162 -7.70 -3.90 -0.06
CA ALA A 162 -7.51 -3.77 -1.50
C ALA A 162 -6.97 -5.06 -2.14
N ALA A 163 -7.12 -6.20 -1.48
CA ALA A 163 -6.63 -7.49 -1.98
C ALA A 163 -7.15 -7.79 -3.39
N ILE A 164 -6.23 -8.18 -4.27
CA ILE A 164 -6.57 -8.57 -5.65
C ILE A 164 -7.17 -10.00 -5.62
N PRO A 165 -8.27 -10.25 -6.35
CA PRO A 165 -8.82 -11.60 -6.48
C PRO A 165 -7.76 -12.58 -7.02
N ASN A 166 -7.83 -13.85 -6.61
CA ASN A 166 -6.94 -14.85 -7.21
C ASN A 166 -7.20 -14.95 -8.72
N HIS A 167 -6.18 -14.64 -9.51
CA HIS A 167 -6.23 -14.75 -10.95
C HIS A 167 -5.35 -15.89 -11.44
N ASN A 168 -5.68 -16.47 -12.59
CA ASN A 168 -4.92 -17.58 -13.15
C ASN A 168 -3.54 -17.07 -13.61
N ASN A 169 -2.46 -17.60 -13.03
CA ASN A 169 -1.07 -17.14 -13.21
C ASN A 169 -0.51 -17.28 -14.65
N SER A 170 -1.31 -17.69 -15.62
CA SER A 170 -0.86 -17.90 -17.00
C SER A 170 -0.81 -16.62 -17.84
N LEU A 171 -1.47 -15.54 -17.42
CA LEU A 171 -1.52 -14.28 -18.17
C LEU A 171 -0.52 -13.26 -17.61
N PRO A 172 0.16 -12.49 -18.47
CA PRO A 172 0.86 -11.29 -18.04
C PRO A 172 -0.12 -10.34 -17.33
N VAL A 173 0.29 -9.83 -16.16
CA VAL A 173 -0.50 -8.90 -15.36
C VAL A 173 0.11 -7.51 -15.47
N TYR A 174 -0.70 -6.51 -15.79
CA TYR A 174 -0.30 -5.11 -15.80
C TYR A 174 -1.19 -4.32 -14.86
N LYS A 175 -0.55 -3.64 -13.91
CA LYS A 175 -1.19 -2.84 -12.88
C LYS A 175 -1.03 -1.36 -13.19
N PHE A 176 -2.13 -0.67 -13.46
CA PHE A 176 -2.15 0.74 -13.81
C PHE A 176 -2.51 1.58 -12.59
N PHE A 177 -1.59 2.48 -12.25
CA PHE A 177 -1.83 3.59 -11.34
C PHE A 177 -2.51 4.70 -12.13
N LEU A 178 -3.73 5.04 -11.73
CA LEU A 178 -4.47 6.16 -12.30
C LEU A 178 -4.27 7.40 -11.43
N ASP A 179 -3.74 8.46 -12.03
CA ASP A 179 -3.59 9.78 -11.43
C ASP A 179 -4.65 10.70 -12.03
N LEU A 180 -5.61 11.13 -11.21
CA LEU A 180 -6.73 11.96 -11.62
C LEU A 180 -6.53 13.39 -11.15
N TYR A 181 -6.70 14.33 -12.06
CA TYR A 181 -6.58 15.76 -11.76
C TYR A 181 -7.88 16.50 -12.10
N TYR A 182 -8.33 17.34 -11.19
CA TYR A 182 -9.48 18.23 -11.37
C TYR A 182 -9.06 19.69 -11.23
N ASP A 183 -9.45 20.52 -12.19
CA ASP A 183 -9.12 21.95 -12.22
C ASP A 183 -10.25 22.80 -12.76
N ASP A 184 -10.51 23.92 -12.10
CA ASP A 184 -11.49 24.92 -12.54
C ASP A 184 -10.77 25.99 -13.36
N PHE A 185 -11.15 26.12 -14.63
CA PHE A 185 -10.58 27.14 -15.51
C PHE A 185 -11.65 28.04 -16.14
N GLY A 186 -11.30 29.31 -16.37
CA GLY A 186 -12.13 30.25 -17.11
C GLY A 186 -12.03 29.98 -18.62
N THR A 187 -13.14 29.63 -19.26
CA THR A 187 -13.15 29.35 -20.71
C THR A 187 -12.86 30.58 -21.57
N TYR A 188 -13.25 31.77 -21.10
CA TYR A 188 -12.87 33.05 -21.70
C TYR A 188 -12.45 34.07 -20.64
N ARG A 189 -11.61 35.02 -21.06
CA ARG A 189 -10.93 36.01 -20.21
C ARG A 189 -11.86 36.86 -19.31
N ASN A 190 -13.16 36.93 -19.64
CA ASN A 190 -14.14 37.81 -18.99
C ASN A 190 -15.45 37.10 -18.57
N VAL A 191 -15.47 35.77 -18.40
CA VAL A 191 -16.69 35.07 -17.93
C VAL A 191 -16.63 34.83 -16.43
N TYR A 192 -17.75 35.05 -15.74
CA TYR A 192 -17.92 34.82 -14.31
C TYR A 192 -18.12 33.35 -13.91
N HIS A 193 -18.12 32.44 -14.88
CA HIS A 193 -18.46 31.03 -14.70
C HIS A 193 -17.25 30.17 -15.05
N SER A 194 -16.71 29.46 -14.07
CA SER A 194 -15.66 28.46 -14.26
C SER A 194 -16.22 27.22 -14.96
N LEU A 195 -15.37 26.53 -15.70
CA LEU A 195 -15.59 25.19 -16.23
C LEU A 195 -14.61 24.26 -15.52
N GLY A 196 -15.11 23.15 -14.98
CA GLY A 196 -14.26 22.12 -14.39
C GLY A 196 -13.70 21.22 -15.48
N GLY A 197 -12.40 20.96 -15.47
CA GLY A 197 -11.74 19.97 -16.33
C GLY A 197 -11.30 18.77 -15.50
N VAL A 198 -11.64 17.56 -15.97
CA VAL A 198 -11.19 16.31 -15.36
C VAL A 198 -10.20 15.63 -16.31
N TYR A 199 -9.01 15.36 -15.78
CA TYR A 199 -7.89 14.81 -16.51
C TYR A 199 -7.41 13.52 -15.85
N LEU A 200 -6.88 12.61 -16.66
CA LEU A 200 -6.34 11.33 -16.25
C LEU A 200 -4.93 11.16 -16.80
N GLN A 201 -4.04 10.61 -15.99
CA GLN A 201 -2.70 10.23 -16.36
C GLN A 201 -2.34 8.86 -15.76
N PHE A 202 -1.38 8.18 -16.37
CA PHE A 202 -0.82 6.95 -15.81
C PHE A 202 0.38 7.27 -14.91
N GLY A 203 0.27 6.92 -13.63
CA GLY A 203 1.37 7.03 -12.67
C GLY A 203 2.55 6.13 -13.03
N ASN A 204 2.32 5.07 -13.81
CA ASN A 204 3.37 4.19 -14.32
C ASN A 204 4.36 4.90 -15.27
N MET A 205 4.04 6.07 -15.82
CA MET A 205 4.96 6.83 -16.68
C MET A 205 6.08 7.46 -15.85
N THR A 206 7.24 7.70 -16.46
CA THR A 206 8.31 8.49 -15.79
C THR A 206 7.84 9.90 -15.53
N PHE A 207 8.43 10.59 -14.56
CA PHE A 207 8.12 11.98 -14.27
C PHE A 207 8.26 12.89 -15.50
N ASN A 208 9.25 12.64 -16.34
CA ASN A 208 9.44 13.38 -17.59
C ASN A 208 8.36 13.09 -18.64
N ASP A 209 7.88 11.85 -18.70
CA ASP A 209 6.74 11.50 -19.56
C ASP A 209 5.45 12.10 -19.00
N ARG A 210 5.25 12.10 -17.69
CA ARG A 210 4.08 12.70 -17.02
C ARG A 210 3.97 14.20 -17.27
N LYS A 211 5.07 14.89 -17.55
CA LYS A 211 5.08 16.32 -17.92
C LYS A 211 4.65 16.62 -19.37
N GLN A 212 4.61 15.62 -20.24
CA GLN A 212 4.29 15.84 -21.65
C GLN A 212 2.76 15.91 -21.84
N LEU A 213 2.25 17.00 -22.41
CA LEU A 213 0.81 17.22 -22.62
C LEU A 213 0.10 16.08 -23.36
N LYS A 214 0.79 15.41 -24.29
CA LYS A 214 0.24 14.23 -25.01
C LYS A 214 -0.10 13.03 -24.12
N ASN A 215 0.39 13.03 -22.88
CA ASN A 215 0.17 11.99 -21.88
C ASN A 215 -0.86 12.40 -20.82
N TYR A 216 -1.60 13.49 -21.05
CA TYR A 216 -2.80 13.84 -20.29
C TYR A 216 -4.02 13.48 -21.11
N PHE A 217 -4.89 12.66 -20.53
CA PHE A 217 -6.14 12.24 -21.14
C PHE A 217 -7.28 13.06 -20.54
N VAL A 218 -8.02 13.79 -21.38
CA VAL A 218 -9.21 14.53 -20.93
C VAL A 218 -10.34 13.52 -20.73
N LEU A 219 -10.81 13.36 -19.49
CA LEU A 219 -11.98 12.53 -19.19
C LEU A 219 -13.27 13.27 -19.55
N GLY A 220 -13.31 14.58 -19.27
CA GLY A 220 -14.43 15.44 -19.66
C GLY A 220 -14.41 16.78 -18.95
N PHE A 221 -15.50 17.53 -19.15
CA PHE A 221 -15.69 18.85 -18.57
C PHE A 221 -16.99 18.89 -17.76
N VAL A 222 -16.93 19.51 -16.58
CA VAL A 222 -18.08 19.77 -15.71
C VAL A 222 -18.56 21.18 -15.98
N PRO A 223 -19.75 21.37 -16.59
CA PRO A 223 -20.29 22.69 -16.92
C PRO A 223 -20.57 23.50 -15.65
N PHE A 224 -20.65 24.82 -15.78
CA PHE A 224 -21.05 25.68 -14.69
C PHE A 224 -22.43 25.29 -14.13
N GLY A 225 -22.51 25.12 -12.81
CA GLY A 225 -23.71 24.63 -12.12
C GLY A 225 -23.95 23.13 -12.26
N GLY A 226 -23.07 22.40 -12.95
CA GLY A 226 -23.03 20.94 -12.97
C GLY A 226 -22.42 20.39 -11.70
N ASP A 227 -22.91 19.23 -11.27
CA ASP A 227 -22.40 18.53 -10.10
C ASP A 227 -21.24 17.60 -10.48
N PHE A 228 -20.13 17.72 -9.75
CA PHE A 228 -18.93 16.94 -10.01
C PHE A 228 -19.15 15.46 -9.64
N ASP A 229 -19.88 15.18 -8.57
CA ASP A 229 -20.14 13.81 -8.12
C ASP A 229 -20.94 13.03 -9.16
N ASP A 230 -22.01 13.64 -9.70
CA ASP A 230 -22.77 13.07 -10.81
C ASP A 230 -21.91 12.83 -12.06
N PHE A 231 -20.96 13.71 -12.35
CA PHE A 231 -20.02 13.55 -13.47
C PHE A 231 -19.06 12.37 -13.28
N ILE A 232 -18.43 12.25 -12.11
CA ILE A 232 -17.34 11.30 -11.88
C ILE A 232 -17.83 9.88 -11.57
N LYS A 233 -19.05 9.76 -11.02
CA LYS A 233 -19.62 8.48 -10.55
C LYS A 233 -19.65 7.36 -11.59
N PRO A 234 -20.00 7.57 -12.87
CA PRO A 234 -19.91 6.53 -13.89
C PRO A 234 -18.47 6.02 -14.08
N PHE A 235 -17.50 6.93 -14.10
CA PHE A 235 -16.08 6.59 -14.22
C PHE A 235 -15.60 5.76 -13.03
N ILE A 236 -15.88 6.21 -11.79
CA ILE A 236 -15.49 5.45 -10.58
C ILE A 236 -16.09 4.04 -10.60
N LYS A 237 -17.34 3.89 -11.03
CA LYS A 237 -17.99 2.58 -11.16
C LYS A 237 -17.26 1.66 -12.15
N GLU A 238 -16.72 2.19 -13.24
CA GLU A 238 -15.91 1.44 -14.19
C GLU A 238 -14.53 1.11 -13.63
N ILE A 239 -13.89 2.04 -12.93
CA ILE A 239 -12.61 1.81 -12.25
C ILE A 239 -12.74 0.68 -11.22
N CYS A 240 -13.77 0.68 -10.36
CA CYS A 240 -14.02 -0.40 -9.41
C CYS A 240 -14.20 -1.80 -10.07
N GLN A 241 -14.54 -1.85 -11.36
CA GLN A 241 -14.54 -3.12 -12.11
C GLN A 241 -13.14 -3.49 -12.60
N LEU A 242 -12.35 -2.50 -13.03
CA LEU A 242 -10.96 -2.70 -13.44
C LEU A 242 -10.02 -3.03 -12.27
N GLU A 243 -10.30 -2.55 -11.05
CA GLU A 243 -9.58 -2.91 -9.82
C GLU A 243 -9.64 -4.40 -9.51
N LYS A 244 -10.70 -5.08 -10.00
CA LYS A 244 -10.88 -6.54 -9.87
C LYS A 244 -10.16 -7.33 -10.96
N GLY A 245 -9.52 -6.65 -11.91
CA GLY A 245 -8.87 -7.26 -13.05
C GLY A 245 -9.84 -7.60 -14.19
N LYS A 246 -9.45 -7.22 -15.41
CA LYS A 246 -10.16 -7.58 -16.65
C LYS A 246 -9.17 -8.05 -17.70
N VAL A 247 -9.52 -9.11 -18.42
CA VAL A 247 -8.67 -9.61 -19.50
C VAL A 247 -8.90 -8.77 -20.75
N PHE A 248 -7.82 -8.25 -21.32
CA PHE A 248 -7.79 -7.55 -22.59
C PHE A 248 -6.96 -8.33 -23.60
N GLU A 249 -7.26 -8.14 -24.89
CA GLU A 249 -6.39 -8.55 -25.99
C GLU A 249 -5.77 -7.29 -26.58
N ILE A 250 -4.45 -7.15 -26.42
CA ILE A 250 -3.68 -5.99 -26.89
C ILE A 250 -2.62 -6.52 -27.83
N ASN A 251 -2.67 -6.10 -29.10
CA ASN A 251 -1.72 -6.54 -30.14
C ASN A 251 -1.61 -8.08 -30.25
N GLY A 252 -2.73 -8.79 -30.10
CA GLY A 252 -2.78 -10.26 -30.16
C GLY A 252 -2.28 -10.98 -28.89
N VAL A 253 -1.93 -10.24 -27.83
CA VAL A 253 -1.56 -10.80 -26.53
C VAL A 253 -2.70 -10.62 -25.55
N ARG A 254 -3.15 -11.73 -24.95
CA ARG A 254 -4.09 -11.67 -23.82
C ARG A 254 -3.34 -11.31 -22.55
N CYS A 255 -3.75 -10.24 -21.89
CA CYS A 255 -3.19 -9.80 -20.62
C CYS A 255 -4.30 -9.50 -19.62
N LEU A 256 -3.99 -9.65 -18.33
CA LEU A 256 -4.84 -9.18 -17.26
C LEU A 256 -4.45 -7.74 -16.95
N ILE A 257 -5.42 -6.83 -17.08
CA ILE A 257 -5.26 -5.43 -16.72
C ILE A 257 -5.98 -5.20 -15.40
N ILE A 258 -5.24 -4.69 -14.42
CA ILE A 258 -5.77 -4.19 -13.17
C ILE A 258 -5.49 -2.68 -13.17
N ALA A 259 -6.50 -1.85 -12.93
CA ALA A 259 -6.32 -0.42 -12.89
C ALA A 259 -7.06 0.15 -11.69
N SER A 260 -6.35 0.94 -10.89
CA SER A 260 -6.88 1.49 -9.64
C SER A 260 -6.53 2.96 -9.53
N LEU A 261 -7.42 3.72 -8.90
CA LEU A 261 -7.17 5.13 -8.60
C LEU A 261 -6.08 5.22 -7.53
N GLY A 262 -4.94 5.81 -7.90
CA GLY A 262 -3.77 5.89 -7.03
C GLY A 262 -3.66 7.26 -6.36
N GLN A 263 -3.94 8.32 -7.11
CA GLN A 263 -3.93 9.69 -6.61
C GLN A 263 -5.05 10.50 -7.26
N VAL A 264 -5.62 11.41 -6.48
CA VAL A 264 -6.52 12.46 -6.93
C VAL A 264 -5.92 13.79 -6.51
N THR A 265 -5.82 14.74 -7.43
CA THR A 265 -5.32 16.10 -7.16
C THR A 265 -6.35 17.11 -7.64
N ALA A 266 -6.66 18.10 -6.80
CA ALA A 266 -7.63 19.15 -7.10
C ALA A 266 -7.18 20.47 -6.47
N ASP A 267 -7.54 21.58 -7.10
CA ASP A 267 -6.95 22.89 -6.80
C ASP A 267 -7.61 23.72 -5.68
N LEU A 268 -8.63 23.22 -4.92
CA LEU A 268 -9.22 23.75 -3.66
C LEU A 268 -10.49 22.92 -3.23
N PRO A 269 -11.47 23.36 -2.37
CA PRO A 269 -12.22 22.50 -1.42
C PRO A 269 -12.95 21.29 -2.01
N GLN A 270 -13.21 21.25 -3.31
CA GLN A 270 -13.76 20.11 -4.04
C GLN A 270 -12.91 18.83 -3.91
N GLY A 271 -11.60 18.97 -3.66
CA GLY A 271 -10.74 17.83 -3.33
C GLY A 271 -11.14 17.08 -2.04
N ASN A 272 -11.84 17.75 -1.10
CA ASN A 272 -12.39 17.10 0.10
C ASN A 272 -13.65 16.28 -0.19
N ASP A 273 -14.40 16.62 -1.25
CA ASP A 273 -15.61 15.89 -1.64
C ASP A 273 -15.27 14.57 -2.36
N LEU A 274 -14.03 14.47 -2.86
CA LEU A 274 -13.44 13.32 -3.53
C LEU A 274 -12.74 12.31 -2.60
N ALA A 275 -12.55 12.65 -1.32
CA ALA A 275 -11.77 11.89 -0.34
C ALA A 275 -12.61 10.87 0.46
#